data_AF-A0A315ADP8-F1
#
_entry.id   AF-A0A315ADP8-F1
#
_cell.length_a   1.000
_cell.length_b   1.000
_cell.length_c   1.000
_cell.angle_alpha   90.00
_cell.angle_beta   90.00
_cell.angle_gamma   90.00
#
_symmetry.space_group_name_H-M   'P 1'
#
loop_
_entity.id
_entity.type
_entity.pdbx_description
1 polymer ?
#
loop_
_entity_poly.entity_id
_entity_poly.type
_entity_poly.pdbx_seq_one_letter_code
_entity_poly.pdbx_strand_id
1 'polypeptide(L)'
;MALELHNLVPIKSTINEETSMFEEQAAEFVRDMEARGVPHTIASKAAEAGYVVWPIENGWGNTPRSMVMDCHYGLKMSGLFELDEFAAFLNGAQTPAQPPIDTPTYKNVRDLKDLREIAESPRHREAIEQGFTSFRGQPRDYWMSRSVPNPRICDAQRMERIITPSYWRQFLDQPLSARNLGPSQSIFETFQADELVYHGIADWRTLHKRNHERYGPHFSISDLEDFHDPESQEYFKRWKRHRFHDCYEYPLIEQHYGKKTIGLDITFDLATAAFFASHRWSELSNSLKATYRHINEGEHEGVIYFFRFRDPAVRQTDYLVNKLGVFEHLPVERPIRQRCGLPAFRANEIAAAARDLDAVILLDANFDTDGLPEPNHLFPLSEDPFYLALLEQKKRFGTPWNWVVDYEF
;
A
#
# COMPACT_ATOMS: atom_id res chain seq x y z
N MET A 1 11.19 -27.55 -24.13
CA MET A 1 12.39 -26.81 -23.74
C MET A 1 12.41 -26.73 -22.22
N ALA A 2 12.95 -27.78 -21.59
CA ALA A 2 13.22 -27.83 -20.17
C ALA A 2 14.74 -27.70 -20.04
N LEU A 3 15.22 -26.54 -19.61
CA LEU A 3 16.55 -26.23 -19.08
C LEU A 3 16.84 -24.75 -19.31
N GLU A 4 16.37 -23.92 -18.39
CA GLU A 4 17.08 -22.76 -17.82
C GLU A 4 16.32 -22.34 -16.55
N LEU A 5 16.22 -23.29 -15.63
CA LEU A 5 15.74 -23.13 -14.26
C LEU A 5 16.97 -23.11 -13.34
N HIS A 6 17.84 -22.12 -13.44
CA HIS A 6 18.84 -21.83 -12.40
C HIS A 6 19.41 -20.43 -12.59
N ASN A 7 18.74 -19.44 -11.98
CA ASN A 7 19.36 -18.30 -11.30
C ASN A 7 18.27 -17.49 -10.58
N LEU A 8 17.35 -18.18 -9.89
CA LEU A 8 16.64 -17.58 -8.77
C LEU A 8 17.62 -17.63 -7.60
N VAL A 9 18.26 -16.50 -7.31
CA VAL A 9 18.89 -16.31 -5.99
C VAL A 9 17.80 -16.66 -4.96
N PRO A 10 18.07 -17.58 -4.02
CA PRO A 10 17.04 -17.99 -3.08
C PRO A 10 16.73 -16.81 -2.16
N ILE A 11 15.59 -16.14 -2.38
CA ILE A 11 15.01 -15.10 -1.52
C ILE A 11 14.92 -15.53 -0.05
N LYS A 12 14.98 -16.84 0.23
CA LYS A 12 15.13 -17.39 1.58
C LYS A 12 16.37 -16.89 2.34
N SER A 13 17.47 -16.52 1.69
CA SER A 13 18.66 -16.01 2.41
C SER A 13 18.41 -14.61 2.96
N THR A 14 17.77 -13.72 2.19
CA THR A 14 17.56 -12.31 2.55
C THR A 14 16.50 -12.11 3.64
N ILE A 15 15.45 -12.95 3.66
CA ILE A 15 14.36 -12.88 4.66
C ILE A 15 14.86 -13.22 6.08
N ASN A 16 15.77 -14.18 6.20
CA ASN A 16 16.37 -14.56 7.48
C ASN A 16 17.31 -13.47 8.00
N GLU A 17 18.02 -12.78 7.10
CA GLU A 17 18.98 -11.71 7.43
C GLU A 17 18.28 -10.47 8.01
N GLU A 18 17.20 -10.00 7.39
CA GLU A 18 16.49 -8.80 7.88
C GLU A 18 15.66 -9.06 9.15
N THR A 19 15.09 -10.26 9.33
CA THR A 19 14.42 -10.61 10.60
C THR A 19 15.44 -10.68 11.75
N SER A 20 16.61 -11.30 11.50
CA SER A 20 17.75 -11.30 12.45
C SER A 20 18.18 -9.88 12.80
N MET A 21 18.23 -8.99 11.80
CA MET A 21 18.62 -7.59 12.00
C MET A 21 17.68 -6.87 12.99
N PHE A 22 16.35 -6.97 12.85
CA PHE A 22 15.44 -6.29 13.77
C PHE A 22 15.50 -6.85 15.20
N GLU A 23 15.70 -8.16 15.35
CA GLU A 23 15.88 -8.79 16.66
C GLU A 23 17.19 -8.35 17.33
N GLU A 24 18.27 -8.27 16.56
CA GLU A 24 19.57 -7.77 17.01
C GLU A 24 19.49 -6.29 17.43
N GLN A 25 18.85 -5.45 16.61
CA GLN A 25 18.66 -4.02 16.90
C GLN A 25 17.72 -3.78 18.08
N ALA A 26 16.70 -4.63 18.27
CA ALA A 26 15.84 -4.59 19.46
C ALA A 26 16.61 -4.98 20.73
N ALA A 27 17.47 -6.00 20.65
CA ALA A 27 18.34 -6.38 21.75
C ALA A 27 19.39 -5.32 22.07
N GLU A 28 19.94 -4.66 21.05
CA GLU A 28 20.84 -3.50 21.21
C GLU A 28 20.11 -2.34 21.88
N PHE A 29 18.90 -2.03 21.45
CA PHE A 29 18.06 -1.03 22.09
C PHE A 29 17.88 -1.27 23.59
N VAL A 30 17.59 -2.51 24.00
CA VAL A 30 17.45 -2.82 25.43
C VAL A 30 18.74 -2.50 26.19
N ARG A 31 19.90 -2.95 25.69
CA ARG A 31 21.21 -2.68 26.31
C ARG A 31 21.50 -1.18 26.41
N ASP A 32 21.20 -0.44 25.35
CA ASP A 32 21.44 1.00 25.26
C ASP A 32 20.56 1.82 26.20
N MET A 33 19.31 1.38 26.41
CA MET A 33 18.39 2.00 27.37
C MET A 33 18.80 1.66 28.82
N GLU A 34 19.23 0.43 29.11
CA GLU A 34 19.75 0.05 30.43
C GLU A 34 21.00 0.85 30.81
N ALA A 35 21.93 1.04 29.86
CA ALA A 35 23.11 1.87 30.05
C ALA A 35 22.77 3.34 30.39
N ARG A 36 21.57 3.79 30.01
CA ARG A 36 21.00 5.12 30.30
C ARG A 36 20.08 5.13 31.52
N GLY A 37 20.09 4.05 32.31
CA GLY A 37 19.35 3.94 33.58
C GLY A 37 17.87 3.60 33.42
N VAL A 38 17.41 3.21 32.23
CA VAL A 38 16.04 2.69 32.05
C VAL A 38 15.96 1.27 32.61
N PRO A 39 14.97 0.94 33.46
CA PRO A 39 14.79 -0.42 33.94
C PRO A 39 14.61 -1.44 32.80
N HIS A 40 15.27 -2.60 32.90
CA HIS A 40 15.18 -3.68 31.91
C HIS A 40 13.74 -3.97 31.47
N THR A 41 12.81 -4.06 32.42
CA THR A 41 11.41 -4.38 32.15
C THR A 41 10.69 -3.31 31.33
N ILE A 42 11.10 -2.04 31.41
CA ILE A 42 10.57 -0.94 30.59
C ILE A 42 11.23 -0.96 29.21
N ALA A 43 12.55 -1.14 29.16
CA ALA A 43 13.30 -1.23 27.91
C ALA A 43 12.80 -2.40 27.04
N SER A 44 12.63 -3.60 27.61
CA SER A 44 12.11 -4.77 26.90
C SER A 44 10.68 -4.56 26.40
N LYS A 45 9.82 -3.90 27.19
CA LYS A 45 8.46 -3.54 26.73
C LYS A 45 8.46 -2.55 25.57
N ALA A 46 9.39 -1.61 25.54
CA ALA A 46 9.56 -0.70 24.42
C ALA A 46 10.08 -1.46 23.18
N ALA A 47 11.07 -2.34 23.33
CA ALA A 47 11.53 -3.19 22.23
C ALA A 47 10.38 -4.01 21.62
N GLU A 48 9.55 -4.65 22.46
CA GLU A 48 8.35 -5.39 22.04
C GLU A 48 7.30 -4.50 21.35
N ALA A 49 7.19 -3.23 21.76
CA ALA A 49 6.32 -2.25 21.11
C ALA A 49 6.83 -1.79 19.72
N GLY A 50 8.04 -2.21 19.32
CA GLY A 50 8.63 -1.95 18.02
C GLY A 50 9.68 -0.84 18.00
N TYR A 51 10.31 -0.51 19.13
CA TYR A 51 11.45 0.40 19.16
C TYR A 51 12.77 -0.34 19.00
N VAL A 52 13.65 0.19 18.15
CA VAL A 52 14.96 -0.40 17.85
C VAL A 52 16.04 0.68 17.82
N VAL A 53 17.30 0.29 17.97
CA VAL A 53 18.44 1.16 17.66
C VAL A 53 18.69 1.10 16.17
N TRP A 54 18.73 2.27 15.53
CA TRP A 54 18.93 2.38 14.09
C TRP A 54 20.18 3.23 13.80
N PRO A 55 21.17 2.69 13.07
CA PRO A 55 22.32 3.46 12.64
C PRO A 55 21.92 4.42 11.52
N ILE A 56 22.27 5.70 11.66
CA ILE A 56 22.11 6.69 10.60
C ILE A 56 23.49 7.02 10.04
N GLU A 57 23.82 6.41 8.90
CA GLU A 57 25.15 6.49 8.29
C GLU A 57 25.53 7.89 7.78
N ASN A 58 24.55 8.70 7.33
CA ASN A 58 24.78 10.03 6.74
C ASN A 58 23.66 11.04 7.05
N GLY A 59 23.18 11.07 8.29
CA GLY A 59 22.13 12.00 8.72
C GLY A 59 22.63 13.44 8.85
N TRP A 60 21.67 14.38 9.01
CA TRP A 60 21.83 15.81 9.33
C TRP A 60 23.15 16.13 10.09
N GLY A 61 24.26 16.36 9.37
CA GLY A 61 25.54 16.74 9.98
C GLY A 61 26.77 15.86 9.73
N ASN A 62 26.77 14.94 8.75
CA ASN A 62 27.96 14.16 8.29
C ASN A 62 28.63 13.22 9.31
N THR A 63 28.12 13.11 10.54
CA THR A 63 28.65 12.19 11.56
C THR A 63 27.66 11.04 11.76
N PRO A 64 28.07 9.78 11.52
CA PRO A 64 27.24 8.63 11.84
C PRO A 64 26.80 8.67 13.31
N ARG A 65 25.52 8.43 13.55
CA ARG A 65 24.97 8.37 14.91
C ARG A 65 23.85 7.35 14.99
N SER A 66 23.72 6.74 16.16
CA SER A 66 22.62 5.82 16.47
C SER A 66 21.44 6.60 17.04
N MET A 67 20.24 6.28 16.56
CA MET A 67 18.98 6.86 17.04
C MET A 67 18.03 5.74 17.43
N VAL A 68 17.00 6.05 18.23
CA VAL A 68 15.87 5.13 18.40
C VAL A 68 14.93 5.30 17.21
N MET A 69 14.54 4.21 16.57
CA MET A 69 13.50 4.18 15.55
C MET A 69 12.27 3.42 16.05
N ASP A 70 11.09 4.00 15.88
CA ASP A 70 9.81 3.32 16.01
C ASP A 70 9.41 2.67 14.68
N CYS A 71 9.46 1.34 14.61
CA CYS A 71 9.14 0.56 13.42
C CYS A 71 7.66 0.64 12.97
N HIS A 72 6.80 1.40 13.66
CA HIS A 72 5.50 1.79 13.11
C HIS A 72 5.58 3.00 12.18
N TYR A 73 6.49 3.94 12.43
CA TYR A 73 6.58 5.21 11.67
C TYR A 73 7.89 5.35 10.90
N GLY A 74 8.84 4.44 11.11
CA GLY A 74 10.10 4.34 10.38
C GLY A 74 10.97 5.58 10.49
N LEU A 75 11.63 5.91 9.39
CA LEU A 75 12.60 7.01 9.32
C LEU A 75 11.95 8.41 9.22
N LYS A 76 10.62 8.50 9.22
CA LYS A 76 9.97 9.81 9.31
C LYS A 76 10.33 10.44 10.65
N MET A 77 10.43 11.77 10.70
CA MET A 77 10.79 12.49 11.93
C MET A 77 9.90 12.17 13.15
N SER A 78 8.71 11.61 12.96
CA SER A 78 7.88 11.10 14.06
C SER A 78 8.34 9.76 14.65
N GLY A 79 9.06 8.95 13.87
CA GLY A 79 9.59 7.66 14.28
C GLY A 79 11.02 7.69 14.80
N LEU A 80 11.75 8.81 14.67
CA LEU A 80 13.18 8.89 15.06
C LEU A 80 13.42 9.74 16.30
N PHE A 81 14.14 9.21 17.30
CA PHE A 81 14.44 9.89 18.56
C PHE A 81 15.93 9.83 18.89
N GLU A 82 16.45 10.88 19.54
CA GLU A 82 17.77 10.79 20.15
C GLU A 82 17.73 9.80 21.31
N LEU A 83 18.81 9.01 21.50
CA LEU A 83 18.86 7.95 22.52
C LEU A 83 18.60 8.48 23.93
N ASP A 84 19.23 9.59 24.30
CA ASP A 84 19.12 10.18 25.64
C ASP A 84 17.73 10.81 25.87
N GLU A 85 17.15 11.44 24.85
CA GLU A 85 15.79 11.99 24.89
C GLU A 85 14.76 10.87 25.11
N PHE A 86 14.91 9.75 24.38
CA PHE A 86 14.00 8.62 24.50
C PHE A 86 14.17 7.87 25.83
N ALA A 87 15.39 7.75 26.35
CA ALA A 87 15.62 7.18 27.68
C ALA A 87 14.96 8.04 28.78
N ALA A 88 15.05 9.38 28.68
CA ALA A 88 14.36 10.28 29.60
C ALA A 88 12.82 10.11 29.52
N PHE A 89 12.28 9.86 28.32
CA PHE A 89 10.87 9.53 28.13
C PHE A 89 10.45 8.24 28.82
N LEU A 90 11.21 7.15 28.64
CA LEU A 90 10.92 5.87 29.27
C LEU A 90 10.98 5.94 30.80
N ASN A 91 11.83 6.82 31.34
CA ASN A 91 11.92 7.10 32.77
C ASN A 91 10.84 8.08 33.28
N GLY A 92 9.95 8.57 32.41
CA GLY A 92 8.88 9.51 32.77
C GLY A 92 9.36 10.93 33.08
N ALA A 93 10.60 11.27 32.73
CA ALA A 93 11.21 12.56 33.05
C ALA A 93 10.84 13.66 32.03
N GLN A 94 10.65 13.31 30.76
CA GLN A 94 10.38 14.26 29.69
C GLN A 94 9.61 13.62 28.54
N THR A 95 8.64 14.33 27.96
CA THR A 95 8.07 13.90 26.66
C THR A 95 8.95 14.45 25.54
N PRO A 96 9.35 13.63 24.56
CA PRO A 96 10.12 14.09 23.41
C PRO A 96 9.44 15.27 22.74
N ALA A 97 10.24 16.20 22.23
CA ALA A 97 9.69 17.37 21.55
C ALA A 97 8.78 16.93 20.41
N GLN A 98 7.56 17.48 20.39
CA GLN A 98 6.67 17.30 19.26
C GLN A 98 7.33 17.93 18.03
N PRO A 99 7.56 17.16 16.95
CA PRO A 99 8.14 17.70 15.75
C PRO A 99 7.20 18.77 15.18
N PRO A 100 7.75 19.86 14.59
CA PRO A 100 6.96 20.96 14.04
C PRO A 100 6.17 20.47 12.82
N ILE A 101 5.04 19.83 13.06
CA ILE A 101 4.04 19.56 12.05
C ILE A 101 2.74 20.18 12.52
N ASP A 102 2.07 20.77 11.54
CA ASP A 102 0.75 21.34 11.70
C ASP A 102 -0.17 20.27 12.27
N THR A 103 -0.77 20.54 13.43
CA THR A 103 -1.83 19.70 13.95
C THR A 103 -2.88 19.54 12.84
N PRO A 104 -3.30 18.29 12.51
CA PRO A 104 -4.33 18.09 11.51
C PRO A 104 -5.58 18.86 11.90
N THR A 105 -6.22 19.51 10.94
CA THR A 105 -7.51 20.14 11.19
C THR A 105 -8.60 19.06 11.27
N TYR A 106 -9.43 19.14 12.30
CA TYR A 106 -10.60 18.30 12.49
C TYR A 106 -11.85 19.05 12.03
N LYS A 107 -12.64 18.41 11.17
CA LYS A 107 -13.88 18.97 10.63
C LYS A 107 -14.95 17.90 10.55
N ASN A 108 -16.19 18.28 10.81
CA ASN A 108 -17.36 17.45 10.53
C ASN A 108 -18.03 18.00 9.26
N VAL A 109 -18.51 17.11 8.39
CA VAL A 109 -19.18 17.47 7.14
C VAL A 109 -20.49 16.72 7.00
N ARG A 110 -21.47 17.35 6.35
CA ARG A 110 -22.80 16.78 6.16
C ARG A 110 -23.05 16.28 4.74
N ASP A 111 -22.28 16.77 3.78
CA ASP A 111 -22.47 16.45 2.36
C ASP A 111 -21.18 16.66 1.56
N LEU A 112 -21.23 16.41 0.25
CA LEU A 112 -20.12 16.63 -0.66
C LEU A 112 -19.78 18.13 -0.86
N LYS A 113 -20.72 19.04 -0.60
CA LYS A 113 -20.51 20.48 -0.73
C LYS A 113 -19.62 20.98 0.41
N ASP A 114 -19.88 20.59 1.65
CA ASP A 114 -19.04 20.88 2.82
C ASP A 114 -17.59 20.40 2.58
N LEU A 115 -17.45 19.20 2.00
CA LEU A 115 -16.13 18.65 1.63
C LEU A 115 -15.39 19.54 0.62
N ARG A 116 -16.09 20.04 -0.40
CA ARG A 116 -15.50 20.97 -1.39
C ARG A 116 -15.13 22.31 -0.75
N GLU A 117 -15.97 22.86 0.12
CA GLU A 117 -15.67 24.11 0.83
C GLU A 117 -14.40 24.00 1.68
N ILE A 118 -14.18 22.84 2.32
CA ILE A 118 -12.92 22.56 3.04
C ILE A 118 -11.74 22.48 2.07
N ALA A 119 -11.87 21.74 0.97
CA ALA A 119 -10.83 21.61 -0.05
C ALA A 119 -10.45 22.96 -0.69
N GLU A 120 -11.41 23.86 -0.85
CA GLU A 120 -11.22 25.20 -1.42
C GLU A 120 -10.69 26.24 -0.42
N SER A 121 -10.61 25.88 0.87
CA SER A 121 -10.08 26.78 1.89
C SER A 121 -8.59 27.12 1.63
N PRO A 122 -8.12 28.34 1.99
CA PRO A 122 -6.75 28.77 1.72
C PRO A 122 -5.65 27.82 2.23
N ARG A 123 -5.93 27.03 3.27
CA ARG A 123 -4.99 26.05 3.83
C ARG A 123 -4.72 24.89 2.87
N HIS A 124 -5.75 24.39 2.20
CA HIS A 124 -5.69 23.13 1.43
C HIS A 124 -5.62 23.37 -0.08
N ARG A 125 -6.25 24.45 -0.55
CA ARG A 125 -6.47 24.76 -1.97
C ARG A 125 -5.18 24.68 -2.80
N GLU A 126 -4.13 25.37 -2.38
CA GLU A 126 -2.88 25.42 -3.15
C GLU A 126 -2.26 24.02 -3.31
N ALA A 127 -2.22 23.23 -2.24
CA ALA A 127 -1.67 21.88 -2.28
C ALA A 127 -2.50 20.94 -3.16
N ILE A 128 -3.83 21.07 -3.13
CA ILE A 128 -4.74 20.29 -3.98
C ILE A 128 -4.59 20.68 -5.45
N GLU A 129 -4.62 21.98 -5.78
CA GLU A 129 -4.47 22.48 -7.16
C GLU A 129 -3.12 22.09 -7.78
N GLN A 130 -2.06 22.02 -6.96
CA GLN A 130 -0.73 21.58 -7.39
C GLN A 130 -0.55 20.05 -7.37
N GLY A 131 -1.57 19.28 -6.97
CA GLY A 131 -1.54 17.82 -6.95
C GLY A 131 -0.69 17.20 -5.83
N PHE A 132 -0.44 17.91 -4.74
CA PHE A 132 0.29 17.41 -3.56
C PHE A 132 -0.61 16.76 -2.51
N THR A 133 -1.93 16.88 -2.66
CA THR A 133 -2.89 16.29 -1.74
C THR A 133 -3.49 15.04 -2.33
N SER A 134 -3.57 13.99 -1.52
CA SER A 134 -4.31 12.78 -1.82
C SER A 134 -5.27 12.46 -0.67
N PHE A 135 -6.27 11.64 -0.96
CA PHE A 135 -7.37 11.35 -0.06
C PHE A 135 -7.50 9.85 0.19
N ARG A 136 -8.01 9.48 1.36
CA ARG A 136 -8.48 8.11 1.63
C ARG A 136 -9.73 8.16 2.49
N GLY A 137 -10.79 7.53 1.99
CA GLY A 137 -12.00 7.28 2.77
C GLY A 137 -11.93 5.96 3.52
N GLN A 138 -12.49 5.93 4.72
CA GLN A 138 -12.70 4.71 5.48
C GLN A 138 -14.04 4.77 6.21
N PRO A 139 -14.72 3.63 6.42
CA PRO A 139 -16.03 3.60 7.07
C PRO A 139 -15.98 4.00 8.55
N ARG A 140 -14.78 4.10 9.14
CA ARG A 140 -14.53 4.62 10.49
C ARG A 140 -13.07 5.03 10.69
N ASP A 141 -12.81 5.86 11.70
CA ASP A 141 -11.45 6.15 12.20
C ASP A 141 -10.96 4.99 13.07
N TYR A 142 -9.71 4.59 12.88
CA TYR A 142 -9.12 3.43 13.55
C TYR A 142 -7.99 3.87 14.48
N TRP A 143 -8.05 3.40 15.72
CA TRP A 143 -7.11 3.73 16.77
C TRP A 143 -6.57 2.47 17.42
N MET A 144 -5.32 2.51 17.88
CA MET A 144 -4.73 1.45 18.68
C MET A 144 -4.00 2.01 19.91
N SER A 145 -3.73 1.14 20.87
CA SER A 145 -2.92 1.44 22.04
C SER A 145 -1.79 0.42 22.12
N ARG A 146 -0.56 0.89 22.31
CA ARG A 146 0.62 0.04 22.53
C ARG A 146 1.10 0.16 23.96
N SER A 147 1.83 -0.84 24.44
CA SER A 147 2.48 -0.82 25.76
C SER A 147 3.37 0.42 25.95
N VAL A 148 4.09 0.79 24.89
CA VAL A 148 4.84 2.04 24.77
C VAL A 148 4.41 2.73 23.48
N PRO A 149 3.53 3.75 23.53
CA PRO A 149 3.04 4.44 22.35
C PRO A 149 4.09 5.42 21.81
N ASN A 150 3.95 5.82 20.55
CA ASN A 150 4.80 6.84 19.95
C ASN A 150 4.54 8.21 20.61
N PRO A 151 5.50 8.79 21.33
CA PRO A 151 5.26 10.02 22.07
C PRO A 151 5.04 11.26 21.18
N ARG A 152 5.36 11.19 19.88
CA ARG A 152 5.17 12.25 18.89
C ARG A 152 3.88 12.11 18.07
N ILE A 153 3.15 11.01 18.23
CA ILE A 153 1.92 10.74 17.46
C ILE A 153 0.72 10.50 18.37
N CYS A 154 0.92 9.89 19.54
CA CYS A 154 -0.20 9.53 20.40
C CYS A 154 -0.94 10.75 20.94
N ASP A 155 -2.25 10.59 21.15
CA ASP A 155 -3.08 11.61 21.80
C ASP A 155 -2.87 11.66 23.33
N ALA A 156 -3.67 12.49 24.01
CA ALA A 156 -3.63 12.62 25.47
C ALA A 156 -4.05 11.33 26.20
N GLN A 157 -4.78 10.43 25.52
CA GLN A 157 -5.21 9.13 26.00
C GLN A 157 -4.22 8.02 25.63
N ARG A 158 -3.05 8.36 25.05
CA ARG A 158 -2.03 7.42 24.59
C ARG A 158 -2.51 6.50 23.46
N MET A 159 -3.48 6.95 22.68
CA MET A 159 -3.98 6.27 21.49
C MET A 159 -3.28 6.79 20.24
N GLU A 160 -3.04 5.89 19.28
CA GLU A 160 -2.41 6.21 17.99
C GLU A 160 -3.39 5.91 16.86
N ARG A 161 -3.54 6.86 15.94
CA ARG A 161 -4.35 6.66 14.74
C ARG A 161 -3.63 5.76 13.75
N ILE A 162 -4.34 4.75 13.24
CA ILE A 162 -3.77 3.72 12.38
C ILE A 162 -4.21 3.87 10.94
N ILE A 163 -3.26 4.32 10.13
CA ILE A 163 -3.39 4.44 8.69
C ILE A 163 -2.37 3.50 8.05
N THR A 164 -2.84 2.27 7.80
CA THR A 164 -1.96 1.16 7.43
C THR A 164 -2.44 0.47 6.14
N PRO A 165 -1.50 0.12 5.23
CA PRO A 165 -1.77 -0.75 4.08
C PRO A 165 -2.43 -2.07 4.46
N SER A 166 -3.22 -2.63 3.55
CA SER A 166 -4.03 -3.83 3.81
C SER A 166 -3.22 -5.05 4.23
N TYR A 167 -2.00 -5.24 3.71
CA TYR A 167 -1.11 -6.33 4.09
C TYR A 167 -0.65 -6.24 5.55
N TRP A 168 -0.31 -5.03 6.00
CA TRP A 168 0.30 -4.84 7.32
C TRP A 168 -0.69 -4.92 8.49
N ARG A 169 -2.01 -4.80 8.23
CA ARG A 169 -3.05 -4.83 9.27
C ARG A 169 -3.02 -6.09 10.14
N GLN A 170 -2.60 -7.22 9.59
CA GLN A 170 -2.50 -8.49 10.34
C GLN A 170 -1.37 -8.52 11.38
N PHE A 171 -0.46 -7.54 11.34
CA PHE A 171 0.69 -7.45 12.23
C PHE A 171 0.61 -6.29 13.24
N LEU A 172 -0.51 -5.57 13.30
CA LEU A 172 -0.66 -4.42 14.20
C LEU A 172 -0.50 -4.83 15.67
N ASP A 173 -1.08 -5.96 16.05
CA ASP A 173 -1.05 -6.48 17.42
C ASP A 173 0.04 -7.56 17.63
N GLN A 174 0.92 -7.75 16.64
CA GLN A 174 1.96 -8.77 16.67
C GLN A 174 3.31 -8.14 17.02
N PRO A 175 4.22 -8.89 17.69
CA PRO A 175 5.57 -8.40 17.96
C PRO A 175 6.32 -8.11 16.66
N LEU A 176 7.33 -7.24 16.72
CA LEU A 176 8.12 -6.85 15.55
C LEU A 176 8.72 -8.06 14.80
N SER A 177 9.19 -9.08 15.53
CA SER A 177 9.73 -10.32 14.98
C SER A 177 8.72 -11.15 14.16
N ALA A 178 7.41 -10.94 14.37
CA ALA A 178 6.37 -11.59 13.58
C ALA A 178 6.10 -10.89 12.24
N ARG A 179 6.66 -9.69 12.01
CA ARG A 179 6.49 -8.97 10.74
C ARG A 179 7.38 -9.60 9.68
N ASN A 180 6.77 -10.29 8.74
CA ASN A 180 7.48 -10.83 7.58
C ASN A 180 7.66 -9.74 6.50
N LEU A 181 8.85 -9.67 5.91
CA LEU A 181 9.32 -8.61 5.04
C LEU A 181 8.85 -8.75 3.59
N GLY A 182 7.58 -8.41 3.41
CA GLY A 182 7.01 -8.11 2.12
C GLY A 182 5.80 -8.97 1.80
N PRO A 183 4.92 -8.49 0.91
CA PRO A 183 3.79 -9.28 0.46
C PRO A 183 4.35 -10.49 -0.31
N SER A 184 3.53 -11.54 -0.45
CA SER A 184 3.79 -12.60 -1.42
C SER A 184 4.22 -11.97 -2.75
N GLN A 185 5.26 -12.51 -3.39
CA GLN A 185 5.65 -12.18 -4.76
C GLN A 185 4.40 -11.92 -5.63
N SER A 186 4.46 -10.88 -6.48
CA SER A 186 3.37 -10.58 -7.41
C SER A 186 3.06 -11.83 -8.23
N ILE A 187 1.78 -12.18 -8.38
CA ILE A 187 1.41 -13.32 -9.23
C ILE A 187 1.80 -13.07 -10.69
N PHE A 188 1.84 -11.80 -11.09
CA PHE A 188 2.21 -11.36 -12.43
C PHE A 188 3.69 -11.54 -12.75
N GLU A 189 4.52 -11.86 -11.75
CA GLU A 189 5.93 -12.25 -11.94
C GLU A 189 6.11 -13.76 -12.12
N THR A 190 5.03 -14.54 -11.99
CA THR A 190 5.06 -15.99 -12.08
C THR A 190 4.43 -16.47 -13.38
N PHE A 191 4.77 -17.69 -13.79
CA PHE A 191 4.13 -18.36 -14.94
C PHE A 191 2.61 -18.54 -14.77
N GLN A 192 2.07 -18.37 -13.56
CA GLN A 192 0.64 -18.46 -13.32
C GLN A 192 -0.12 -17.34 -14.04
N ALA A 193 0.53 -16.20 -14.29
CA ALA A 193 -0.07 -15.07 -15.00
C ALA A 193 0.07 -15.13 -16.52
N ASP A 194 0.79 -16.11 -17.09
CA ASP A 194 1.06 -16.15 -18.54
C ASP A 194 -0.22 -16.10 -19.39
N GLU A 195 -1.33 -16.66 -18.89
CA GLU A 195 -2.63 -16.58 -19.58
C GLU A 195 -3.19 -15.18 -19.71
N LEU A 196 -2.94 -14.30 -18.74
CA LEU A 196 -3.30 -12.89 -18.80
C LEU A 196 -2.29 -12.09 -19.61
N VAL A 197 -1.00 -12.37 -19.41
CA VAL A 197 0.10 -11.72 -20.13
C VAL A 197 -0.07 -11.92 -21.64
N TYR A 198 -0.30 -13.15 -22.08
CA TYR A 198 -0.45 -13.48 -23.50
C TYR A 198 -1.91 -13.57 -23.94
N HIS A 199 -2.85 -13.01 -23.17
CA HIS A 199 -4.27 -13.02 -23.48
C HIS A 199 -4.54 -12.49 -24.91
N GLY A 200 -5.32 -13.24 -25.69
CA GLY A 200 -5.66 -12.90 -27.08
C GLY A 200 -4.61 -13.28 -28.13
N ILE A 201 -3.43 -13.79 -27.75
CA ILE A 201 -2.48 -14.38 -28.70
C ILE A 201 -2.85 -15.85 -28.93
N ALA A 202 -3.31 -16.17 -30.14
CA ALA A 202 -3.69 -17.53 -30.50
C ALA A 202 -2.52 -18.50 -30.34
N ASP A 203 -2.75 -19.63 -29.67
CA ASP A 203 -1.80 -20.73 -29.53
C ASP A 203 -0.41 -20.33 -28.99
N TRP A 204 -0.34 -19.26 -28.18
CA TRP A 204 0.92 -18.70 -27.67
C TRP A 204 1.82 -19.76 -27.02
N ARG A 205 1.23 -20.76 -26.34
CA ARG A 205 1.94 -21.89 -25.71
C ARG A 205 2.73 -22.75 -26.70
N THR A 206 2.24 -22.87 -27.92
CA THR A 206 2.85 -23.66 -29.01
C THR A 206 3.53 -22.80 -30.06
N LEU A 207 3.58 -21.48 -29.85
CA LEU A 207 4.18 -20.53 -30.78
C LEU A 207 5.64 -20.87 -31.09
N HIS A 208 6.41 -21.29 -30.09
CA HIS A 208 7.80 -21.75 -30.28
C HIS A 208 7.92 -22.92 -31.29
N LYS A 209 6.96 -23.85 -31.31
CA LYS A 209 6.98 -25.00 -32.24
C LYS A 209 6.68 -24.52 -33.66
N ARG A 210 5.62 -23.72 -33.81
CA ARG A 210 5.23 -23.12 -35.10
C ARG A 210 6.38 -22.31 -35.70
N ASN A 211 7.03 -21.50 -34.86
CA ASN A 211 8.17 -20.70 -35.26
C ASN A 211 9.37 -21.56 -35.67
N HIS A 212 9.64 -22.65 -34.94
CA HIS A 212 10.71 -23.58 -35.31
C HIS A 212 10.44 -24.25 -36.66
N GLU A 213 9.21 -24.70 -36.90
CA GLU A 213 8.82 -25.34 -38.17
C GLU A 213 8.94 -24.38 -39.36
N ARG A 214 8.67 -23.09 -39.16
CA ARG A 214 8.65 -22.08 -40.22
C ARG A 214 10.00 -21.42 -40.48
N TYR A 215 10.70 -21.03 -39.42
CA TYR A 215 11.92 -20.23 -39.48
C TYR A 215 13.19 -21.02 -39.13
N GLY A 216 13.04 -22.28 -38.70
CA GLY A 216 14.16 -23.12 -38.26
C GLY A 216 14.59 -22.84 -36.82
N PRO A 217 15.77 -23.37 -36.43
CA PRO A 217 16.35 -23.12 -35.10
C PRO A 217 16.59 -21.62 -34.87
N HIS A 218 16.07 -21.11 -33.76
CA HIS A 218 16.32 -19.78 -33.23
C HIS A 218 16.65 -19.94 -31.74
N PHE A 219 17.58 -19.14 -31.23
CA PHE A 219 18.22 -19.40 -29.94
C PHE A 219 17.93 -18.31 -28.91
N SER A 220 17.40 -17.17 -29.35
CA SER A 220 17.02 -16.06 -28.49
C SER A 220 15.56 -15.69 -28.68
N ILE A 221 14.92 -15.26 -27.59
CA ILE A 221 13.58 -14.68 -27.67
C ILE A 221 13.56 -13.35 -28.44
N SER A 222 14.70 -12.67 -28.57
CA SER A 222 14.84 -11.49 -29.43
C SER A 222 14.68 -11.80 -30.91
N ASP A 223 14.93 -13.04 -31.34
CA ASP A 223 14.81 -13.44 -32.75
C ASP A 223 13.35 -13.29 -33.23
N LEU A 224 12.38 -13.30 -32.30
CA LEU A 224 10.96 -13.07 -32.59
C LEU A 224 10.64 -11.66 -33.10
N GLU A 225 11.49 -10.67 -32.82
CA GLU A 225 11.32 -9.29 -33.32
C GLU A 225 11.45 -9.22 -34.85
N ASP A 226 12.32 -10.06 -35.41
CA ASP A 226 12.60 -10.10 -36.85
C ASP A 226 11.65 -11.01 -37.63
N PHE A 227 10.79 -11.77 -36.95
CA PHE A 227 9.82 -12.64 -37.62
C PHE A 227 8.70 -11.82 -38.28
N HIS A 228 8.22 -12.28 -39.42
CA HIS A 228 7.11 -11.63 -40.14
C HIS A 228 5.73 -11.86 -39.50
N ASP A 229 5.64 -12.72 -38.49
CA ASP A 229 4.39 -13.11 -37.85
C ASP A 229 3.98 -12.12 -36.74
N PRO A 230 2.83 -11.43 -36.86
CA PRO A 230 2.39 -10.46 -35.85
C PRO A 230 2.25 -11.05 -34.45
N GLU A 231 1.85 -12.32 -34.32
CA GLU A 231 1.73 -12.98 -33.03
C GLU A 231 3.09 -13.19 -32.34
N SER A 232 4.14 -13.47 -33.12
CA SER A 232 5.51 -13.60 -32.61
C SER A 232 6.07 -12.27 -32.12
N GLN A 233 5.86 -11.21 -32.90
CA GLN A 233 6.25 -9.85 -32.53
C GLN A 233 5.50 -9.38 -31.27
N GLU A 234 4.19 -9.62 -31.20
CA GLU A 234 3.37 -9.25 -30.04
C GLU A 234 3.74 -10.08 -28.80
N TYR A 235 4.01 -11.38 -28.94
CA TYR A 235 4.52 -12.21 -27.84
C TYR A 235 5.84 -11.66 -27.29
N PHE A 236 6.80 -11.32 -28.16
CA PHE A 236 8.07 -10.72 -27.75
C PHE A 236 7.89 -9.38 -27.04
N LYS A 237 7.05 -8.50 -27.60
CA LYS A 237 6.73 -7.20 -27.01
C LYS A 237 6.22 -7.33 -25.59
N ARG A 238 5.29 -8.27 -25.35
CA ARG A 238 4.74 -8.52 -24.00
C ARG A 238 5.77 -9.16 -23.08
N TRP A 239 6.49 -10.17 -23.55
CA TRP A 239 7.57 -10.79 -22.77
C TRP A 239 8.60 -9.75 -22.31
N LYS A 240 9.07 -8.89 -23.23
CA LYS A 240 10.03 -7.82 -22.94
C LYS A 240 9.48 -6.87 -21.88
N ARG A 241 8.21 -6.49 -21.98
CA ARG A 241 7.54 -5.62 -21.01
C ARG A 241 7.46 -6.27 -19.63
N HIS A 242 6.99 -7.50 -19.53
CA HIS A 242 6.86 -8.17 -18.23
C HIS A 242 8.20 -8.57 -17.58
N ARG A 243 9.29 -8.66 -18.36
CA ARG A 243 10.63 -9.02 -17.86
C ARG A 243 11.53 -7.84 -17.52
N PHE A 244 11.41 -6.73 -18.22
CA PHE A 244 12.33 -5.60 -18.08
C PHE A 244 11.67 -4.31 -17.60
N HIS A 245 10.35 -4.26 -17.43
CA HIS A 245 9.69 -3.10 -16.87
C HIS A 245 9.76 -3.14 -15.34
N ASP A 246 10.12 -2.01 -14.73
CA ASP A 246 10.02 -1.83 -13.29
C ASP A 246 8.56 -2.04 -12.86
N CYS A 247 8.31 -3.09 -12.09
CA CYS A 247 7.00 -3.69 -11.93
C CYS A 247 6.09 -3.02 -10.87
N TYR A 248 6.27 -1.71 -10.63
CA TYR A 248 5.48 -0.94 -9.65
C TYR A 248 3.96 -0.96 -9.96
N GLU A 249 3.57 -1.28 -11.20
CA GLU A 249 2.18 -1.45 -11.62
C GLU A 249 1.52 -2.72 -11.05
N TYR A 250 2.28 -3.78 -10.73
CA TYR A 250 1.67 -5.03 -10.29
C TYR A 250 0.96 -4.92 -8.94
N PRO A 251 1.58 -4.42 -7.86
CA PRO A 251 0.89 -4.32 -6.58
C PRO A 251 -0.34 -3.41 -6.66
N LEU A 252 -0.28 -2.38 -7.50
CA LEU A 252 -1.42 -1.52 -7.80
C LEU A 252 -2.58 -2.31 -8.39
N ILE A 253 -2.35 -3.06 -9.47
CA ILE A 253 -3.38 -3.89 -10.10
C ILE A 253 -3.90 -4.93 -9.11
N GLU A 254 -3.01 -5.70 -8.49
CA GLU A 254 -3.38 -6.75 -7.53
C GLU A 254 -4.25 -6.20 -6.39
N GLN A 255 -3.89 -5.04 -5.82
CA GLN A 255 -4.68 -4.42 -4.75
C GLN A 255 -6.07 -4.00 -5.20
N HIS A 256 -6.17 -3.39 -6.37
CA HIS A 256 -7.45 -2.98 -6.90
C HIS A 256 -8.34 -4.17 -7.23
N TYR A 257 -7.83 -5.38 -7.43
CA TYR A 257 -8.68 -6.57 -7.63
C TYR A 257 -8.83 -7.46 -6.38
N GLY A 258 -8.28 -7.06 -5.24
CA GLY A 258 -8.56 -7.65 -3.93
C GLY A 258 -7.37 -8.27 -3.20
N LYS A 259 -6.18 -8.30 -3.80
CA LYS A 259 -4.99 -8.79 -3.12
C LYS A 259 -4.56 -7.79 -2.05
N LYS A 260 -4.20 -8.28 -0.87
CA LYS A 260 -3.55 -7.42 0.14
C LYS A 260 -2.13 -7.12 -0.31
N THR A 261 -1.74 -5.85 -0.28
CA THR A 261 -0.38 -5.41 -0.63
C THR A 261 0.15 -4.42 0.42
N ILE A 262 1.42 -4.09 0.30
CA ILE A 262 2.11 -3.09 1.11
C ILE A 262 1.81 -1.65 0.70
N GLY A 263 0.98 -1.48 -0.34
CA GLY A 263 0.52 -0.21 -0.83
C GLY A 263 -0.61 0.37 0.00
N LEU A 264 -0.52 1.66 0.30
CA LEU A 264 -1.64 2.42 0.82
C LEU A 264 -2.54 2.86 -0.32
N ASP A 265 -3.77 2.38 -0.34
CA ASP A 265 -4.81 2.85 -1.25
C ASP A 265 -5.14 4.32 -0.97
N ILE A 266 -4.83 5.18 -1.93
CA ILE A 266 -5.20 6.60 -1.95
C ILE A 266 -5.91 6.94 -3.26
N THR A 267 -6.65 8.04 -3.27
CA THR A 267 -7.26 8.62 -4.47
C THR A 267 -6.95 10.12 -4.57
N PHE A 268 -6.90 10.63 -5.79
CA PHE A 268 -6.84 12.07 -6.07
C PHE A 268 -8.23 12.66 -6.34
N ASP A 269 -9.29 11.94 -5.96
CA ASP A 269 -10.68 12.32 -6.16
C ASP A 269 -11.48 12.28 -4.85
N LEU A 270 -11.99 13.44 -4.44
CA LEU A 270 -12.66 13.59 -3.14
C LEU A 270 -13.99 12.83 -3.08
N ALA A 271 -14.72 12.74 -4.19
CA ALA A 271 -15.97 11.99 -4.26
C ALA A 271 -15.74 10.49 -4.14
N THR A 272 -14.66 9.97 -4.75
CA THR A 272 -14.21 8.59 -4.57
C THR A 272 -13.83 8.32 -3.11
N ALA A 273 -13.13 9.22 -2.44
CA ALA A 273 -12.82 9.07 -1.02
C ALA A 273 -14.11 9.08 -0.17
N ALA A 274 -15.05 9.98 -0.45
CA ALA A 274 -16.33 10.04 0.25
C ALA A 274 -17.17 8.76 0.04
N PHE A 275 -17.14 8.17 -1.15
CA PHE A 275 -17.74 6.85 -1.42
C PHE A 275 -17.21 5.79 -0.45
N PHE A 276 -15.89 5.64 -0.33
CA PHE A 276 -15.28 4.64 0.56
C PHE A 276 -15.48 4.94 2.07
N ALA A 277 -15.76 6.19 2.43
CA ALA A 277 -16.10 6.57 3.80
C ALA A 277 -17.58 6.33 4.15
N SER A 278 -18.46 6.33 3.15
CA SER A 278 -19.91 6.17 3.32
C SER A 278 -20.44 4.78 2.95
N HIS A 279 -19.60 3.92 2.36
CA HIS A 279 -19.98 2.57 1.95
C HIS A 279 -19.14 1.51 2.67
N ARG A 280 -19.75 0.36 2.99
CA ARG A 280 -19.07 -0.81 3.55
C ARG A 280 -19.02 -1.94 2.53
N TRP A 281 -17.84 -2.53 2.40
CA TRP A 281 -17.66 -3.79 1.69
C TRP A 281 -18.38 -4.91 2.45
N SER A 282 -19.09 -5.77 1.73
CA SER A 282 -19.75 -6.95 2.31
C SER A 282 -19.78 -8.11 1.32
N GLU A 283 -19.71 -9.34 1.82
CA GLU A 283 -20.01 -10.53 1.04
C GLU A 283 -21.53 -10.73 0.95
N LEU A 284 -22.03 -11.10 -0.22
CA LEU A 284 -23.43 -11.43 -0.39
C LEU A 284 -23.73 -12.77 0.27
N SER A 285 -24.76 -12.81 1.13
CA SER A 285 -25.19 -14.04 1.80
C SER A 285 -25.51 -15.11 0.76
N ASN A 286 -24.85 -16.27 0.85
CA ASN A 286 -24.98 -17.42 -0.05
C ASN A 286 -24.31 -17.28 -1.43
N SER A 287 -23.38 -16.34 -1.64
CA SER A 287 -22.53 -16.33 -2.83
C SER A 287 -21.06 -16.06 -2.47
N LEU A 288 -20.15 -16.37 -3.40
CA LEU A 288 -18.74 -15.98 -3.30
C LEU A 288 -18.50 -14.56 -3.82
N LYS A 289 -19.57 -13.77 -3.99
CA LYS A 289 -19.52 -12.42 -4.51
C LYS A 289 -19.58 -11.39 -3.40
N ALA A 290 -19.02 -10.23 -3.68
CA ALA A 290 -18.98 -9.08 -2.80
C ALA A 290 -19.70 -7.88 -3.41
N THR A 291 -20.04 -6.92 -2.56
CA THR A 291 -20.68 -5.67 -2.95
C THR A 291 -20.25 -4.55 -2.01
N TYR A 292 -20.56 -3.31 -2.38
CA TYR A 292 -20.46 -2.15 -1.51
C TYR A 292 -21.86 -1.67 -1.17
N ARG A 293 -22.20 -1.70 0.12
CA ARG A 293 -23.50 -1.23 0.61
C ARG A 293 -23.35 0.14 1.24
N HIS A 294 -24.29 1.01 0.94
CA HIS A 294 -24.45 2.27 1.64
C HIS A 294 -24.60 2.02 3.15
N ILE A 295 -23.93 2.82 3.98
CA ILE A 295 -24.13 2.86 5.44
C ILE A 295 -25.41 3.66 5.70
N ASN A 296 -26.34 3.16 6.52
CA ASN A 296 -27.61 3.87 6.69
C ASN A 296 -27.43 5.24 7.37
N GLU A 297 -28.37 6.14 7.11
CA GLU A 297 -28.50 7.39 7.86
C GLU A 297 -28.57 7.12 9.37
N GLY A 298 -27.86 7.94 10.14
CA GLY A 298 -27.69 7.79 11.58
C GLY A 298 -26.56 6.82 11.98
N GLU A 299 -25.99 6.06 11.05
CA GLU A 299 -24.97 5.02 11.32
C GLU A 299 -23.58 5.37 10.75
N HIS A 300 -23.43 6.54 10.11
CA HIS A 300 -22.14 6.97 9.57
C HIS A 300 -21.14 7.27 10.69
N GLU A 301 -20.00 6.57 10.64
CA GLU A 301 -18.79 6.85 11.42
C GLU A 301 -17.62 7.22 10.50
N GLY A 302 -17.92 7.45 9.22
CA GLY A 302 -16.95 7.57 8.13
C GLY A 302 -15.93 8.67 8.37
N VAL A 303 -14.73 8.44 7.85
CA VAL A 303 -13.63 9.42 7.91
C VAL A 303 -12.96 9.54 6.55
N ILE A 304 -12.59 10.76 6.19
CA ILE A 304 -11.75 11.07 5.03
C ILE A 304 -10.47 11.71 5.53
N TYR A 305 -9.34 11.11 5.16
CA TYR A 305 -8.01 11.66 5.45
C TYR A 305 -7.52 12.47 4.27
N PHE A 306 -6.99 13.65 4.55
CA PHE A 306 -6.26 14.46 3.58
C PHE A 306 -4.77 14.27 3.87
N PHE A 307 -4.05 13.66 2.94
CA PHE A 307 -2.61 13.47 3.06
C PHE A 307 -1.84 14.52 2.28
N ARG A 308 -0.76 14.99 2.89
CA ARG A 308 0.30 15.76 2.24
C ARG A 308 1.64 15.11 2.55
N PHE A 309 1.97 14.08 1.79
CA PHE A 309 3.24 13.35 1.89
C PHE A 309 4.40 14.28 1.53
N ARG A 310 5.30 14.53 2.48
CA ARG A 310 6.45 15.43 2.28
C ARG A 310 7.73 14.67 1.92
N ASP A 311 7.96 13.53 2.56
CA ASP A 311 9.18 12.74 2.39
C ASP A 311 8.90 11.22 2.57
N PRO A 312 8.92 10.42 1.48
CA PRO A 312 8.95 10.87 0.09
C PRO A 312 7.64 11.60 -0.29
N ALA A 313 7.72 12.50 -1.26
CA ALA A 313 6.53 13.19 -1.76
C ALA A 313 5.65 12.24 -2.60
N VAL A 314 4.33 12.34 -2.42
CA VAL A 314 3.34 11.63 -3.24
C VAL A 314 2.52 12.68 -3.98
N ARG A 315 2.81 12.83 -5.27
CA ARG A 315 2.17 13.82 -6.14
C ARG A 315 1.28 13.15 -7.18
N GLN A 316 0.22 13.83 -7.58
CA GLN A 316 -0.68 13.40 -8.63
C GLN A 316 0.07 13.13 -9.93
N THR A 317 1.09 13.91 -10.28
CA THR A 317 1.89 13.71 -11.51
C THR A 317 2.63 12.38 -11.56
N ASP A 318 2.93 11.81 -10.38
CA ASP A 318 3.82 10.66 -10.25
C ASP A 318 3.04 9.39 -9.89
N TYR A 319 1.96 9.54 -9.11
CA TYR A 319 1.20 8.42 -8.55
C TYR A 319 -0.21 8.25 -9.15
N LEU A 320 -0.78 9.26 -9.81
CA LEU A 320 -2.09 9.10 -10.43
C LEU A 320 -1.98 8.18 -11.64
N VAL A 321 -2.75 7.11 -11.60
CA VAL A 321 -2.79 6.10 -12.66
C VAL A 321 -3.73 6.57 -13.77
N ASN A 322 -3.15 7.08 -14.85
CA ASN A 322 -3.90 7.46 -16.06
C ASN A 322 -3.81 6.40 -17.16
N LYS A 323 -2.78 5.55 -17.11
CA LYS A 323 -2.57 4.42 -18.02
C LYS A 323 -1.71 3.38 -17.31
N LEU A 324 -1.93 2.11 -17.61
CA LEU A 324 -1.07 1.01 -17.18
C LEU A 324 -0.41 0.40 -18.42
N GLY A 325 0.92 0.38 -18.44
CA GLY A 325 1.68 -0.12 -19.58
C GLY A 325 1.67 -1.63 -19.64
N VAL A 326 1.70 -2.29 -18.48
CA VAL A 326 2.01 -3.72 -18.38
C VAL A 326 0.93 -4.61 -18.99
N PHE A 327 -0.33 -4.18 -19.01
CA PHE A 327 -1.43 -4.85 -19.71
C PHE A 327 -2.09 -3.96 -20.77
N GLU A 328 -1.30 -3.25 -21.59
CA GLU A 328 -1.85 -2.39 -22.66
C GLU A 328 -2.80 -3.11 -23.64
N HIS A 329 -2.60 -4.42 -23.86
CA HIS A 329 -3.47 -5.26 -24.69
C HIS A 329 -4.79 -5.67 -24.02
N LEU A 330 -4.91 -5.46 -22.72
CA LEU A 330 -6.04 -5.83 -21.89
C LEU A 330 -6.29 -4.72 -20.86
N PRO A 331 -6.97 -3.63 -21.25
CA PRO A 331 -7.11 -2.42 -20.45
C PRO A 331 -7.62 -2.70 -19.03
N VAL A 332 -6.97 -2.07 -18.06
CA VAL A 332 -7.28 -2.20 -16.63
C VAL A 332 -8.00 -0.93 -16.19
N GLU A 333 -9.32 -0.99 -16.03
CA GLU A 333 -10.14 0.22 -15.90
C GLU A 333 -10.27 0.69 -14.45
N ARG A 334 -10.36 -0.25 -13.50
CA ARG A 334 -10.69 0.09 -12.11
C ARG A 334 -9.75 1.12 -11.44
N PRO A 335 -8.41 0.98 -11.47
CA PRO A 335 -7.49 1.98 -10.90
C PRO A 335 -7.68 3.38 -11.52
N ILE A 336 -7.96 3.43 -12.82
CA ILE A 336 -8.14 4.68 -13.58
C ILE A 336 -9.44 5.37 -13.15
N ARG A 337 -10.56 4.63 -13.10
CA ARG A 337 -11.87 5.18 -12.68
C ARG A 337 -11.87 5.65 -11.22
N GLN A 338 -11.11 4.99 -10.35
CA GLN A 338 -10.96 5.38 -8.95
C GLN A 338 -9.93 6.51 -8.74
N ARG A 339 -9.26 6.97 -9.80
CA ARG A 339 -8.22 8.01 -9.77
C ARG A 339 -7.17 7.75 -8.69
N CYS A 340 -6.74 6.50 -8.57
CA CYS A 340 -5.98 6.03 -7.43
C CYS A 340 -4.47 6.28 -7.57
N GLY A 341 -3.78 6.18 -6.44
CA GLY A 341 -2.33 6.00 -6.34
C GLY A 341 -1.99 4.97 -5.28
N LEU A 342 -0.73 4.51 -5.26
CA LEU A 342 -0.31 3.45 -4.35
C LEU A 342 1.11 3.61 -3.77
N PRO A 343 1.33 4.59 -2.86
CA PRO A 343 2.57 4.66 -2.12
C PRO A 343 2.77 3.41 -1.27
N ALA A 344 3.94 2.78 -1.39
CA ALA A 344 4.31 1.57 -0.68
C ALA A 344 4.99 1.89 0.66
N PHE A 345 4.73 1.08 1.67
CA PHE A 345 5.30 1.21 3.00
C PHE A 345 6.02 -0.08 3.40
N ARG A 346 7.24 0.04 3.92
CA ARG A 346 8.04 -1.11 4.39
C ARG A 346 7.55 -1.64 5.74
N ALA A 347 8.06 -2.81 6.12
CA ALA A 347 7.70 -3.48 7.39
C ALA A 347 8.07 -2.68 8.65
N ASN A 348 9.01 -1.75 8.52
CA ASN A 348 9.46 -0.84 9.58
C ASN A 348 8.79 0.54 9.54
N GLU A 349 7.73 0.73 8.75
CA GLU A 349 7.02 2.02 8.64
C GLU A 349 5.51 1.86 8.38
N ILE A 350 4.91 0.80 8.93
CA ILE A 350 3.56 0.34 8.57
C ILE A 350 2.41 1.34 8.85
N ALA A 351 2.63 2.32 9.72
CA ALA A 351 1.69 3.37 10.09
C ALA A 351 2.22 4.78 9.76
N ALA A 352 3.31 4.87 8.99
CA ALA A 352 3.99 6.13 8.70
C ALA A 352 3.12 7.13 7.90
N ALA A 353 2.02 6.70 7.29
CA ALA A 353 1.07 7.59 6.62
C ALA A 353 0.30 8.50 7.59
N ALA A 354 0.10 8.09 8.85
CA ALA A 354 -0.57 8.92 9.84
C ALA A 354 0.20 10.23 10.14
N ARG A 355 1.50 10.25 9.85
CA ARG A 355 2.34 11.45 9.98
C ARG A 355 2.04 12.53 8.94
N ASP A 356 1.53 12.15 7.77
CA ASP A 356 1.33 13.06 6.64
C ASP A 356 -0.10 13.61 6.58
N LEU A 357 -0.87 13.49 7.67
CA LEU A 357 -2.21 14.06 7.75
C LEU A 357 -2.16 15.58 7.78
N ASP A 358 -2.80 16.21 6.80
CA ASP A 358 -3.08 17.65 6.80
C ASP A 358 -4.46 17.95 7.41
N ALA A 359 -5.44 17.09 7.15
CA ALA A 359 -6.77 17.15 7.75
C ALA A 359 -7.39 15.77 7.99
N VAL A 360 -8.28 15.71 8.98
CA VAL A 360 -9.13 14.56 9.29
C VAL A 360 -10.58 15.03 9.26
N ILE A 361 -11.34 14.50 8.31
CA ILE A 361 -12.72 14.91 8.06
C ILE A 361 -13.65 13.78 8.52
N LEU A 362 -14.48 14.05 9.51
CA LEU A 362 -15.47 13.10 10.00
C LEU A 362 -16.79 13.35 9.27
N LEU A 363 -17.42 12.28 8.80
CA LEU A 363 -18.75 12.34 8.22
C LEU A 363 -19.78 12.45 9.35
N ASP A 364 -20.75 13.35 9.21
CA ASP A 364 -21.91 13.40 10.10
C ASP A 364 -22.69 12.08 10.04
N ALA A 365 -23.36 11.72 11.13
CA ALA A 365 -24.16 10.51 11.20
C ALA A 365 -25.21 10.44 10.07
N ASN A 366 -25.69 11.58 9.58
CA ASN A 366 -26.64 11.68 8.47
C ASN A 366 -25.99 12.27 7.21
N PHE A 367 -24.74 11.90 6.93
CA PHE A 367 -24.04 12.38 5.74
C PHE A 367 -24.81 12.04 4.45
N ASP A 368 -25.07 13.07 3.64
CA ASP A 368 -25.74 12.97 2.35
C ASP A 368 -24.79 12.41 1.29
N THR A 369 -25.20 11.29 0.69
CA THR A 369 -24.44 10.59 -0.35
C THR A 369 -24.88 10.95 -1.77
N ASP A 370 -25.79 11.89 -1.93
CA ASP A 370 -26.19 12.41 -3.25
C ASP A 370 -24.99 12.97 -4.01
N GLY A 371 -24.87 12.57 -5.28
CA GLY A 371 -23.78 13.00 -6.16
C GLY A 371 -22.45 12.28 -5.96
N LEU A 372 -22.38 11.27 -5.09
CA LEU A 372 -21.27 10.32 -5.05
C LEU A 372 -21.28 9.41 -6.30
N PRO A 373 -20.12 8.89 -6.72
CA PRO A 373 -20.05 7.95 -7.83
C PRO A 373 -20.76 6.63 -7.49
N GLU A 374 -21.48 6.09 -8.47
CA GLU A 374 -22.12 4.78 -8.37
C GLU A 374 -21.09 3.64 -8.24
N PRO A 375 -21.41 2.55 -7.50
CA PRO A 375 -20.53 1.38 -7.42
C PRO A 375 -20.12 0.82 -8.79
N ASN A 376 -21.07 0.71 -9.73
CA ASN A 376 -20.79 0.22 -11.09
C ASN A 376 -19.82 1.12 -11.88
N HIS A 377 -19.73 2.41 -11.55
CA HIS A 377 -18.72 3.29 -12.13
C HIS A 377 -17.34 2.97 -11.56
N LEU A 378 -17.20 2.91 -10.23
CA LEU A 378 -15.91 2.66 -9.56
C LEU A 378 -15.41 1.22 -9.70
N PHE A 379 -16.30 0.26 -9.95
CA PHE A 379 -16.02 -1.16 -10.04
C PHE A 379 -16.61 -1.72 -11.33
N PRO A 380 -16.02 -1.39 -12.50
CA PRO A 380 -16.53 -1.85 -13.78
C PRO A 380 -16.53 -3.38 -13.83
N LEU A 381 -17.70 -3.97 -14.07
CA LEU A 381 -17.86 -5.42 -14.18
C LEU A 381 -17.67 -5.85 -15.64
N SER A 382 -18.72 -5.76 -16.46
CA SER A 382 -18.70 -6.20 -17.86
C SER A 382 -17.87 -5.32 -18.79
N GLU A 383 -17.61 -4.08 -18.40
CA GLU A 383 -16.86 -3.10 -19.19
C GLU A 383 -15.35 -3.18 -18.99
N ASP A 384 -14.88 -3.97 -18.02
CA ASP A 384 -13.45 -4.15 -17.72
C ASP A 384 -13.00 -5.53 -18.22
N PRO A 385 -12.40 -5.62 -19.43
CA PRO A 385 -12.00 -6.89 -20.00
C PRO A 385 -10.89 -7.57 -19.18
N PHE A 386 -10.06 -6.79 -18.47
CA PHE A 386 -9.06 -7.34 -17.55
C PHE A 386 -9.71 -8.01 -16.35
N TYR A 387 -10.75 -7.40 -15.77
CA TYR A 387 -11.52 -7.99 -14.68
C TYR A 387 -12.17 -9.31 -15.08
N LEU A 388 -12.81 -9.36 -16.26
CA LEU A 388 -13.41 -10.61 -16.77
C LEU A 388 -12.36 -11.71 -16.95
N ALA A 389 -11.18 -11.37 -17.48
CA ALA A 389 -10.08 -12.31 -17.65
C ALA A 389 -9.55 -12.81 -16.29
N LEU A 390 -9.47 -11.96 -15.26
CA LEU A 390 -9.11 -12.37 -13.89
C LEU A 390 -10.11 -13.36 -13.31
N LEU A 391 -11.42 -13.15 -13.50
CA LEU A 391 -12.45 -14.09 -13.04
C LEU A 391 -12.33 -15.45 -13.76
N GLU A 392 -11.95 -15.45 -15.03
CA GLU A 392 -11.65 -16.69 -15.76
C GLU A 392 -10.45 -17.41 -15.14
N GLN A 393 -9.37 -16.69 -14.80
CA GLN A 393 -8.22 -17.29 -14.11
C GLN A 393 -8.61 -17.90 -12.77
N LYS A 394 -9.41 -17.16 -11.97
CA LYS A 394 -9.97 -17.65 -10.69
C LYS A 394 -10.76 -18.94 -10.88
N LYS A 395 -11.66 -18.98 -11.86
CA LYS A 395 -12.46 -20.17 -12.17
C LYS A 395 -11.61 -21.35 -12.63
N ARG A 396 -10.57 -21.10 -13.43
CA ARG A 396 -9.75 -22.15 -14.05
C ARG A 396 -8.70 -22.73 -13.12
N PHE A 397 -8.05 -21.90 -12.32
CA PHE A 397 -6.86 -22.29 -11.54
C PHE A 397 -7.10 -22.28 -10.03
N GLY A 398 -8.17 -21.65 -9.53
CA GLY A 398 -8.53 -21.65 -8.12
C GLY A 398 -7.52 -20.92 -7.24
N THR A 399 -6.87 -21.65 -6.32
CA THR A 399 -6.05 -21.15 -5.22
C THR A 399 -5.12 -19.95 -5.51
N PRO A 400 -4.31 -19.92 -6.60
CA PRO A 400 -3.45 -18.76 -6.86
C PRO A 400 -4.22 -17.45 -7.13
N TRP A 401 -5.50 -17.54 -7.48
CA TRP A 401 -6.37 -16.41 -7.86
C TRP A 401 -7.54 -16.19 -6.89
N ASN A 402 -7.60 -16.91 -5.77
CA ASN A 402 -8.70 -16.78 -4.79
C ASN A 402 -8.82 -15.38 -4.17
N TRP A 403 -7.77 -14.57 -4.27
CA TRP A 403 -7.75 -13.18 -3.83
C TRP A 403 -8.55 -12.24 -4.75
N VAL A 404 -8.85 -12.65 -5.99
CA VAL A 404 -9.66 -11.86 -6.92
C VAL A 404 -11.10 -11.80 -6.39
N VAL A 405 -11.60 -10.58 -6.16
CA VAL A 405 -12.97 -10.36 -5.69
C VAL A 405 -13.96 -10.42 -6.84
N ASP A 406 -14.97 -11.27 -6.73
CA ASP A 406 -16.11 -11.34 -7.64
C ASP A 406 -17.18 -10.37 -7.13
N TYR A 407 -17.64 -9.41 -7.94
CA TYR A 407 -18.54 -8.33 -7.51
C TYR A 407 -19.93 -8.47 -8.12
N GLU A 408 -20.94 -8.00 -7.38
CA GLU A 408 -22.33 -7.85 -7.82
C GLU A 408 -22.93 -6.62 -7.13
N PHE A 409 -23.57 -5.73 -7.90
CA PHE A 409 -24.12 -4.46 -7.43
C PHE A 409 -25.60 -4.33 -7.77
#